data_AF-A0A973FLZ7-F1
#
_entry.id   AF-A0A973FLZ7-F1
#
_cell.length_a   1.000
_cell.length_b   1.000
_cell.length_c   1.000
_cell.angle_alpha   90.00
_cell.angle_beta   90.00
_cell.angle_gamma   90.00
#
_symmetry.space_group_name_H-M   'P 1'
#
loop_
_entity.id
_entity.type
_entity.pdbx_description
1 polymer ?
#
loop_
_entity_poly.entity_id
_entity_poly.type
_entity_poly.pdbx_seq_one_letter_code
_entity_poly.pdbx_strand_id
1 'polypeptide(L)'
;MRDITQIVYTSGAGPILPELQWYERITITASSISLARNGRISATHVNVGTWTWPADTAAVQALFARLAAVDPAAIVREEPDEPPDGGGTESYCIAYGQGKEWTLAYDPGVDYSGGDLVVGPIWAFIRALRMPAEAASRYRDTKP
;
A
#
# COMPACT_ATOMS: atom_id res chain seq x y z
N MET A 1 17.80 -15.04 7.62
CA MET A 1 16.69 -14.10 7.94
C MET A 1 16.79 -12.96 6.94
N ARG A 2 15.71 -12.64 6.21
CA ARG A 2 15.73 -11.51 5.27
C ARG A 2 15.52 -10.22 6.06
N ASP A 3 16.46 -9.30 5.99
CA ASP A 3 16.40 -8.04 6.74
C ASP A 3 15.56 -7.03 5.94
N ILE A 4 14.30 -6.84 6.33
CA ILE A 4 13.38 -5.90 5.68
C ILE A 4 13.72 -4.48 6.14
N THR A 5 13.95 -3.60 5.18
CA THR A 5 14.29 -2.19 5.45
C THR A 5 13.09 -1.27 5.24
N GLN A 6 12.19 -1.64 4.34
CA GLN A 6 11.04 -0.84 3.96
C GLN A 6 9.92 -1.71 3.38
N ILE A 7 8.68 -1.30 3.64
CA ILE A 7 7.49 -1.80 2.95
C ILE A 7 6.83 -0.62 2.26
N VAL A 8 6.44 -0.81 1.00
CA VAL A 8 5.67 0.17 0.23
C VAL A 8 4.37 -0.48 -0.20
N TYR A 9 3.26 0.04 0.33
CA TYR A 9 1.92 -0.26 -0.17
C TYR A 9 1.51 0.86 -1.13
N THR A 10 1.00 0.50 -2.30
CA THR A 10 0.38 1.47 -3.21
C THR A 10 -1.01 1.02 -3.57
N SER A 11 -1.90 1.97 -3.80
CA SER A 11 -3.25 1.72 -4.27
C SER A 11 -3.70 2.83 -5.20
N GLY A 12 -4.40 2.47 -6.26
CA GLY A 12 -4.90 3.38 -7.28
C GLY A 12 -6.38 3.16 -7.53
N ALA A 13 -7.12 4.25 -7.70
CA ALA A 13 -8.48 4.19 -8.17
C ALA A 13 -8.55 3.60 -9.58
N GLY A 14 -9.56 2.77 -9.83
CA GLY A 14 -9.96 2.41 -11.19
C GLY A 14 -10.53 3.61 -11.97
N PRO A 15 -11.10 3.38 -13.16
CA PRO A 15 -11.70 4.43 -13.97
C PRO A 15 -12.97 4.98 -13.31
N ILE A 16 -12.77 6.02 -12.51
CA ILE A 16 -13.82 6.90 -11.97
C ILE A 16 -13.67 8.31 -12.56
N LEU A 17 -14.50 9.26 -12.13
CA LEU A 17 -14.39 10.65 -12.57
C LEU A 17 -12.95 11.19 -12.37
N PRO A 18 -12.35 11.87 -13.35
CA PRO A 18 -10.95 12.33 -13.28
C PRO A 18 -10.61 13.14 -12.03
N GLU A 19 -11.55 13.96 -11.55
CA GLU A 19 -11.42 14.76 -10.33
C GLU A 19 -11.41 13.93 -9.04
N LEU A 20 -11.95 12.70 -9.08
CA LEU A 20 -12.00 11.74 -7.97
C LEU A 20 -10.92 10.65 -8.05
N GLN A 21 -10.26 10.46 -9.20
CA GLN A 21 -9.20 9.47 -9.35
C GLN A 21 -8.00 9.81 -8.47
N TRP A 22 -7.61 8.87 -7.61
CA TRP A 22 -6.53 9.00 -6.65
C TRP A 22 -5.47 7.90 -6.84
N TYR A 23 -4.26 8.20 -6.37
CA TYR A 23 -3.18 7.24 -6.14
C TYR A 23 -2.57 7.50 -4.76
N GLU A 24 -2.52 6.47 -3.93
CA GLU A 24 -1.94 6.48 -2.58
C GLU A 24 -0.68 5.62 -2.54
N ARG A 25 0.33 6.09 -1.80
CA ARG A 25 1.53 5.34 -1.45
C ARG A 25 1.76 5.47 0.05
N ILE A 26 1.74 4.34 0.76
CA ILE A 26 2.14 4.26 2.15
C ILE A 26 3.53 3.61 2.21
N THR A 27 4.49 4.33 2.76
CA THR A 27 5.86 3.84 2.98
C THR A 27 6.06 3.62 4.47
N ILE A 28 6.46 2.40 4.85
CA ILE A 28 6.70 2.00 6.23
C ILE A 28 8.19 1.67 6.36
N THR A 29 8.87 2.36 7.27
CA THR A 29 10.26 2.10 7.65
C THR A 29 10.34 1.84 9.15
N ALA A 30 11.49 1.40 9.65
CA ALA A 30 11.70 1.15 11.08
C ALA A 30 11.39 2.36 11.98
N SER A 31 11.54 3.58 11.48
CA SER A 31 11.44 4.83 12.26
C SER A 31 10.33 5.77 11.83
N SER A 32 9.84 5.66 10.60
CA SER A 32 8.84 6.59 10.05
C SER A 32 7.84 5.89 9.13
N ILE A 33 6.66 6.47 9.10
CA ILE A 33 5.61 6.13 8.15
C ILE A 33 5.28 7.38 7.36
N SER A 34 5.13 7.24 6.05
CA SER A 34 4.60 8.31 5.19
C SER A 34 3.45 7.84 4.34
N LEU A 35 2.50 8.74 4.12
CA LEU A 35 1.43 8.61 3.14
C LEU A 35 1.61 9.73 2.11
N ALA A 36 1.72 9.38 0.84
CA ALA A 36 1.61 10.31 -0.28
C ALA A 36 0.30 10.03 -1.03
N ARG A 37 -0.49 11.07 -1.27
CA ARG A 37 -1.75 10.99 -2.03
C ARG A 37 -1.72 11.97 -3.19
N ASN A 38 -2.01 11.48 -4.39
CA ASN A 38 -2.04 12.26 -5.62
C ASN A 38 -3.41 12.13 -6.30
N GLY A 39 -3.86 13.22 -6.94
CA GLY A 39 -5.01 13.20 -7.84
C GLY A 39 -4.55 13.15 -9.29
N ARG A 40 -5.42 12.69 -10.21
CA ARG A 40 -5.08 12.59 -11.64
C ARG A 40 -4.91 13.94 -12.34
N ILE A 41 -5.70 14.94 -11.93
CA ILE A 41 -5.76 16.26 -12.57
C ILE A 41 -5.57 17.37 -11.54
N SER A 42 -5.24 18.58 -11.99
CA SER A 42 -5.07 19.75 -11.10
C SER A 42 -6.37 20.15 -10.38
N ALA A 43 -7.52 20.06 -11.07
CA ALA A 43 -8.85 20.33 -10.50
C ALA A 43 -9.42 19.13 -9.73
N THR A 44 -8.59 18.44 -8.95
CA THR A 44 -8.98 17.25 -8.20
C THR A 44 -9.66 17.59 -6.88
N HIS A 45 -10.64 16.77 -6.49
CA HIS A 45 -11.24 16.76 -5.16
C HIS A 45 -10.47 15.88 -4.19
N VAL A 46 -9.42 15.18 -4.64
CA VAL A 46 -8.55 14.37 -3.79
C VAL A 46 -7.80 15.30 -2.82
N ASN A 47 -7.73 14.88 -1.55
CA ASN A 47 -6.89 15.51 -0.56
C ASN A 47 -5.43 15.17 -0.88
N VAL A 48 -4.82 15.92 -1.80
CA VAL A 48 -3.44 15.73 -2.26
C VAL A 48 -2.45 16.24 -1.22
N GLY A 49 -1.43 15.46 -0.94
CA GLY A 49 -0.38 15.82 0.01
C GLY A 49 0.55 14.68 0.34
N THR A 50 1.56 14.99 1.15
CA THR A 50 2.45 14.01 1.76
C THR A 50 2.48 14.27 3.25
N TRP A 51 2.17 13.24 4.03
CA TRP A 51 2.17 13.27 5.48
C TRP A 51 3.17 12.25 5.98
N THR A 52 3.98 12.64 6.96
CA THR A 52 4.98 11.78 7.57
C THR A 52 4.87 11.89 9.07
N TRP A 53 4.89 10.75 9.76
CA TRP A 53 4.82 10.67 11.22
C TRP A 53 5.72 9.55 11.74
N PRO A 54 6.14 9.61 13.01
CA PRO A 54 6.99 8.57 13.60
C PRO A 54 6.27 7.23 13.63
N ALA A 55 7.01 6.16 13.37
CA ALA A 55 6.51 4.81 13.47
C ALA A 55 6.47 4.34 14.94
N ASP A 56 5.48 3.51 15.28
CA ASP A 56 5.60 2.64 16.45
C ASP A 56 6.63 1.55 16.11
N THR A 57 7.85 1.71 16.63
CA THR A 57 8.98 0.83 16.35
C THR A 57 8.68 -0.61 16.74
N ALA A 58 7.98 -0.86 17.85
CA ALA A 58 7.66 -2.23 18.26
C ALA A 58 6.68 -2.89 17.28
N ALA A 59 5.66 -2.15 16.84
CA ALA A 59 4.70 -2.64 15.86
C ALA A 59 5.34 -2.89 14.48
N VAL A 60 6.23 -2.00 14.02
CA VAL A 60 6.95 -2.19 12.75
C VAL A 60 7.89 -3.39 12.81
N GLN A 61 8.65 -3.54 13.91
CA GLN A 61 9.54 -4.69 14.08
C GLN A 61 8.76 -6.01 14.10
N ALA A 62 7.59 -6.06 14.73
CA ALA A 62 6.72 -7.23 14.70
C ALA A 62 6.21 -7.53 13.27
N LEU A 63 5.82 -6.51 12.50
CA LEU A 63 5.44 -6.65 11.09
C LEU A 63 6.61 -7.19 10.26
N PHE A 64 7.80 -6.60 10.39
CA PHE A 64 9.00 -6.99 9.64
C PHE A 64 9.41 -8.43 9.98
N ALA A 65 9.42 -8.80 11.26
CA ALA A 65 9.73 -10.17 11.68
C ALA A 65 8.74 -11.19 11.10
N ARG A 66 7.44 -10.85 11.07
CA ARG A 66 6.41 -11.71 10.49
C ARG A 66 6.59 -11.90 8.98
N LEU A 67 6.85 -10.82 8.25
CA LEU A 67 7.05 -10.87 6.79
C LEU A 67 8.39 -11.49 6.40
N ALA A 68 9.43 -11.34 7.21
CA ALA A 68 10.74 -11.95 6.99
C ALA A 68 10.71 -13.49 7.03
N ALA A 69 9.69 -14.07 7.66
CA ALA A 69 9.45 -15.51 7.71
C ALA A 69 8.70 -16.06 6.49
N VAL A 70 8.11 -15.19 5.66
CA VAL A 70 7.41 -15.59 4.44
C VAL A 70 8.43 -16.00 3.39
N ASP A 71 8.13 -17.07 2.64
CA ASP A 71 8.89 -17.46 1.46
C ASP A 71 8.21 -16.96 0.17
N PRO A 72 8.74 -15.91 -0.50
CA PRO A 72 8.28 -15.43 -1.79
C PRO A 72 8.14 -16.52 -2.85
N ALA A 73 8.99 -17.55 -2.84
CA ALA A 73 8.96 -18.61 -3.84
C ALA A 73 7.73 -19.52 -3.68
N ALA A 74 7.10 -19.53 -2.50
CA ALA A 74 5.87 -20.29 -2.25
C ALA A 74 4.60 -19.50 -2.61
N ILE A 75 4.72 -18.22 -2.98
CA ILE A 75 3.59 -17.37 -3.35
C ILE A 75 3.50 -17.31 -4.87
N VAL A 76 2.35 -17.71 -5.40
CA VAL A 76 2.15 -17.92 -6.83
C VAL A 76 1.09 -16.94 -7.33
N ARG A 77 1.44 -16.16 -8.36
CA ARG A 77 0.52 -15.24 -9.05
C ARG A 77 -0.47 -16.05 -9.89
N GLU A 78 -1.74 -15.73 -9.76
CA GLU A 78 -2.85 -16.29 -10.52
C GLU A 78 -3.42 -15.18 -11.41
N GLU A 79 -3.26 -15.36 -12.71
CA GLU A 79 -3.81 -14.44 -13.70
C GLU A 79 -5.28 -14.80 -13.96
N PRO A 80 -6.16 -13.81 -14.16
CA PRO A 80 -7.52 -14.09 -14.62
C PRO A 80 -7.49 -14.57 -16.07
N ASP A 81 -8.44 -15.43 -16.44
CA ASP A 81 -8.62 -15.84 -17.85
C ASP A 81 -8.92 -14.62 -18.75
N GLU A 82 -9.71 -13.67 -18.23
CA GLU A 82 -10.01 -12.38 -18.86
C GLU A 82 -9.97 -11.28 -17.78
N PRO A 83 -9.17 -10.22 -17.96
CA PRO A 83 -9.06 -9.16 -16.97
C PRO A 83 -10.39 -8.39 -16.88
N PRO A 84 -10.97 -8.22 -15.68
CA PRO A 84 -12.19 -7.46 -15.49
C PRO A 84 -11.96 -5.98 -15.82
N ASP A 85 -12.95 -5.39 -16.50
CA ASP A 85 -12.95 -3.96 -16.76
C ASP A 85 -13.11 -3.16 -15.47
N GLY A 86 -12.29 -2.13 -15.33
CA GLY A 86 -12.54 -1.04 -14.38
C GLY A 86 -12.13 -1.28 -12.92
N GLY A 87 -11.24 -2.21 -12.64
CA GLY A 87 -10.65 -2.36 -11.31
C GLY A 87 -9.61 -1.29 -10.97
N GLY A 88 -9.44 -1.01 -9.67
CA GLY A 88 -8.26 -0.33 -9.16
C GLY A 88 -7.04 -1.25 -9.15
N THR A 89 -5.88 -0.71 -8.80
CA THR A 89 -4.66 -1.49 -8.63
C THR A 89 -4.15 -1.39 -7.21
N GLU A 90 -3.50 -2.44 -6.73
CA GLU A 90 -2.74 -2.42 -5.48
C GLU A 90 -1.37 -3.05 -5.66
N SER A 91 -0.38 -2.62 -4.90
CA SER A 91 0.92 -3.28 -4.86
C SER A 91 1.50 -3.31 -3.46
N TYR A 92 2.15 -4.41 -3.11
CA TYR A 92 2.85 -4.60 -1.85
C TYR A 92 4.31 -4.91 -2.17
N CYS A 93 5.18 -3.91 -2.06
CA CYS A 93 6.63 -4.06 -2.25
C CYS A 93 7.32 -4.18 -0.90
N ILE A 94 8.15 -5.22 -0.74
CA ILE A 94 9.00 -5.45 0.41
C ILE A 94 10.44 -5.26 -0.05
N ALA A 95 11.09 -4.21 0.46
CA ALA A 95 12.50 -3.95 0.25
C ALA A 95 13.32 -4.57 1.37
N TYR A 96 14.38 -5.25 0.97
CA TYR A 96 15.36 -5.87 1.84
C TYR A 96 16.68 -5.11 1.80
N GLY A 97 17.56 -5.38 2.75
CA GLY A 97 18.95 -4.90 2.70
C GLY A 97 19.62 -5.23 1.36
N GLN A 98 20.56 -4.37 0.95
CA GLN A 98 21.33 -4.49 -0.31
C GLN A 98 20.50 -4.31 -1.61
N GLY A 99 19.39 -3.57 -1.54
CA GLY A 99 18.63 -3.16 -2.74
C GLY A 99 17.82 -4.28 -3.40
N LYS A 100 17.60 -5.39 -2.68
CA LYS A 100 16.71 -6.45 -3.15
C LYS A 100 15.27 -6.08 -2.82
N GLU A 101 14.36 -6.30 -3.75
CA GLU A 101 12.94 -6.02 -3.58
C GLU A 101 12.12 -7.21 -4.06
N TRP A 102 10.95 -7.38 -3.46
CA TRP A 102 9.96 -8.34 -3.92
C TRP A 102 8.57 -7.72 -3.83
N THR A 103 7.77 -7.92 -4.88
CA THR A 103 6.50 -7.20 -5.05
C THR A 103 5.38 -8.17 -5.40
N LEU A 104 4.23 -7.98 -4.73
CA LEU A 104 2.93 -8.48 -5.17
C LEU A 104 2.19 -7.33 -5.84
N ALA A 105 1.75 -7.51 -7.08
CA ALA A 105 1.01 -6.51 -7.84
C ALA A 105 -0.37 -7.07 -8.18
N TYR A 106 -1.40 -6.49 -7.59
CA TYR A 106 -2.80 -6.83 -7.80
C TYR A 106 -3.38 -5.86 -8.83
N ASP A 107 -3.30 -6.29 -10.09
CA ASP A 107 -4.07 -5.69 -11.18
C ASP A 107 -5.51 -6.24 -11.12
N PRO A 108 -6.47 -5.63 -11.83
CA PRO A 108 -7.85 -6.13 -11.85
C PRO A 108 -7.90 -7.62 -12.21
N GLY A 109 -8.48 -8.43 -11.32
CA GLY A 109 -8.63 -9.88 -11.50
C GLY A 109 -7.41 -10.73 -11.15
N VAL A 110 -6.26 -10.14 -10.85
CA VAL A 110 -5.08 -10.89 -10.39
C VAL A 110 -5.25 -11.29 -8.93
N ASP A 111 -4.95 -12.56 -8.63
CA ASP A 111 -4.88 -13.08 -7.27
C ASP A 111 -3.53 -13.75 -7.01
N TYR A 112 -3.28 -14.15 -5.77
CA TYR A 112 -2.08 -14.86 -5.37
C TYR A 112 -2.39 -15.98 -4.38
N SER A 113 -2.09 -17.21 -4.75
CA SER A 113 -1.99 -18.32 -3.81
C SER A 113 -0.96 -18.02 -2.72
N GLY A 114 -1.41 -17.98 -1.46
CA GLY A 114 -0.57 -17.62 -0.30
C GLY A 114 -0.29 -16.12 -0.14
N GLY A 115 -0.92 -15.26 -0.95
CA GLY A 115 -0.76 -13.80 -0.87
C GLY A 115 -1.24 -13.20 0.46
N ASP A 116 -2.19 -13.84 1.14
CA ASP A 116 -2.73 -13.44 2.43
C ASP A 116 -1.66 -13.39 3.55
N LEU A 117 -0.62 -14.21 3.44
CA LEU A 117 0.53 -14.21 4.35
C LEU A 117 1.27 -12.85 4.34
N VAL A 118 1.11 -12.06 3.28
CA VAL A 118 1.72 -10.73 3.10
C VAL A 118 0.67 -9.64 3.22
N VAL A 119 -0.42 -9.75 2.46
CA VAL A 119 -1.49 -8.75 2.40
C VAL A 119 -2.14 -8.57 3.77
N GLY A 120 -2.47 -9.67 4.45
CA GLY A 120 -3.16 -9.65 5.74
C GLY A 120 -2.42 -8.86 6.81
N PRO A 121 -1.14 -9.18 7.11
CA PRO A 121 -0.34 -8.43 8.07
C PRO A 121 -0.16 -6.95 7.73
N ILE A 122 0.08 -6.61 6.46
CA ILE A 122 0.25 -5.21 6.04
C ILE A 122 -1.06 -4.44 6.22
N TRP A 123 -2.21 -5.02 5.82
CA TRP A 123 -3.51 -4.39 6.01
C TRP A 123 -3.92 -4.25 7.48
N ALA A 124 -3.58 -5.24 8.31
CA ALA A 124 -3.82 -5.16 9.74
C ALA A 124 -3.00 -4.02 10.36
N PHE A 125 -1.74 -3.88 9.96
CA PHE A 125 -0.88 -2.78 10.39
C PHE A 125 -1.42 -1.42 9.94
N ILE A 126 -1.75 -1.26 8.65
CA ILE A 126 -2.26 0.00 8.08
C ILE A 126 -3.56 0.43 8.78
N ARG A 127 -4.49 -0.49 9.06
CA ARG A 127 -5.75 -0.19 9.75
C ARG A 127 -5.56 0.23 11.21
N ALA A 128 -4.47 -0.18 11.85
CA ALA A 128 -4.14 0.21 13.21
C ALA A 128 -3.39 1.56 13.29
N LEU A 129 -3.01 2.15 12.15
CA LEU A 129 -2.27 3.40 12.13
C LEU A 129 -3.12 4.56 12.65
N ARG A 130 -2.52 5.33 13.56
CA ARG A 130 -3.02 6.65 13.93
C ARG A 130 -2.56 7.64 12.88
N MET A 131 -3.35 7.78 11.82
CA MET A 131 -3.06 8.74 10.76
C MET A 131 -3.18 10.19 11.27
N PRO A 132 -2.36 11.13 10.78
CA PRO A 132 -2.55 12.56 11.02
C PRO A 132 -3.98 12.99 10.62
N ALA A 133 -4.59 13.89 11.39
CA ALA A 133 -5.98 14.29 11.18
C ALA A 133 -6.21 14.87 9.78
N GLU A 134 -5.26 15.68 9.30
CA GLU A 134 -5.27 16.25 7.96
C GLU A 134 -5.17 15.22 6.82
N ALA A 135 -4.71 13.99 7.11
CA ALA A 135 -4.57 12.92 6.13
C ALA A 135 -5.76 11.95 6.11
N ALA A 136 -6.62 12.01 7.14
CA ALA A 136 -7.66 11.02 7.43
C ALA A 136 -8.70 10.91 6.31
N SER A 137 -9.11 12.04 5.72
CA SER A 137 -10.03 12.02 4.57
C SER A 137 -9.25 11.94 3.26
N ARG A 138 -9.68 11.01 2.40
CA ARG A 138 -9.13 10.84 1.04
C ARG A 138 -9.54 11.97 0.09
N TYR A 139 -10.74 12.50 0.29
CA TYR A 139 -11.26 13.61 -0.49
C TYR A 139 -11.29 14.86 0.39
N ARG A 140 -11.12 16.02 -0.22
CA ARG A 140 -11.34 17.29 0.46
C ARG A 140 -12.81 17.35 0.86
N ASP A 141 -13.11 17.73 2.10
CA ASP A 141 -14.48 18.04 2.49
C ASP A 141 -14.96 19.22 1.64
N THR A 142 -15.67 18.94 0.56
CA THR A 142 -16.47 19.94 -0.12
C THR A 142 -17.70 20.15 0.76
N LYS A 143 -17.62 21.08 1.72
CA LYS A 143 -18.85 21.67 2.23
C LYS A 143 -19.55 22.33 1.02
N PRO A 144 -20.82 22.01 0.76
CA PRO A 144 -21.62 22.82 -0.17
C PRO A 144 -21.76 24.26 0.33
#